data_AF-A0A7S2M823-F1
#
_entry.id   AF-A0A7S2M823-F1
#
_cell.length_a   1.000
_cell.length_b   1.000
_cell.length_c   1.000
_cell.angle_alpha   90.00
_cell.angle_beta   90.00
_cell.angle_gamma   90.00
#
_symmetry.space_group_name_H-M   'P 1'
#
loop_
_entity.id
_entity.type
_entity.pdbx_description
1 polymer ?
#
loop_
_entity_poly.entity_id
_entity_poly.type
_entity_poly.pdbx_seq_one_letter_code
_entity_poly.pdbx_strand_id
1 'polypeptide(L)'
;QGILARATVAQAVQVQTISAMKQAAETHPSESGAQPQRLILDDGETVEVWPEQWGISMAQCKDFLAECRSDKAWSEGYTLRDVVDKYVVPWTAGKGVGYALHMNRGHPLEVNIMVSHAWDENAGEFFDALERTVMD
;
A
#
# COMPACT_ATOMS: atom_id res chain seq x y z
N GLN A 1 26.71 12.59 6.93
CA GLN A 1 25.56 13.06 6.14
C GLN A 1 24.86 11.82 5.63
N GLY A 2 23.87 11.33 6.38
CA GLY A 2 23.19 10.05 6.10
C GLY A 2 21.97 10.30 5.22
N ILE A 3 21.92 9.63 4.08
CA ILE A 3 20.75 9.58 3.21
C ILE A 3 19.77 8.61 3.88
N LEU A 4 18.74 9.16 4.54
CA LEU A 4 17.57 8.40 5.00
C LEU A 4 16.86 7.87 3.75
N ALA A 5 17.07 6.59 3.43
CA ALA A 5 16.33 5.92 2.38
C ALA A 5 14.85 5.86 2.78
N ARG A 6 13.99 6.56 2.04
CA ARG A 6 12.54 6.42 2.16
C ARG A 6 12.17 5.07 1.56
N ALA A 7 11.82 4.11 2.41
CA ALA A 7 11.25 2.86 1.96
C ALA A 7 9.77 3.04 1.64
N THR A 8 9.39 2.52 0.47
CA THR A 8 8.03 2.56 -0.04
C THR A 8 7.56 1.13 -0.26
N VAL A 9 6.66 0.68 0.61
CA VAL A 9 6.04 -0.65 0.59
C VAL A 9 4.85 -0.63 -0.35
N ALA A 10 4.67 -1.65 -1.19
CA ALA A 10 3.37 -1.89 -1.81
C ALA A 10 2.45 -2.60 -0.82
N GLN A 11 1.32 -1.98 -0.46
CA GLN A 11 0.24 -2.69 0.24
C GLN A 11 -0.53 -3.50 -0.81
N ALA A 12 -0.17 -4.77 -0.99
CA ALA A 12 -0.97 -5.71 -1.74
C ALA A 12 -2.19 -6.15 -0.92
N VAL A 13 -3.09 -5.21 -0.60
CA VAL A 13 -4.51 -5.55 -0.40
C VAL A 13 -5.15 -5.63 -1.79
N GLN A 14 -4.56 -6.49 -2.61
CA GLN A 14 -5.11 -6.87 -3.88
C GLN A 14 -5.16 -8.39 -3.79
N VAL A 15 -6.38 -8.88 -3.64
CA VAL A 15 -6.69 -10.28 -3.84
C VAL A 15 -6.24 -10.63 -5.26
N GLN A 16 -5.01 -11.08 -5.43
CA GLN A 16 -4.57 -11.92 -6.55
C GLN A 16 -3.13 -12.46 -6.32
N THR A 17 -3.09 -13.78 -6.30
CA THR A 17 -2.01 -14.76 -6.32
C THR A 17 -0.88 -14.47 -7.34
N ILE A 18 0.30 -15.11 -7.13
CA ILE A 18 1.42 -15.43 -8.08
C ILE A 18 2.65 -14.52 -7.87
N SER A 19 3.75 -14.97 -7.24
CA SER A 19 4.80 -15.91 -7.69
C SER A 19 5.67 -15.40 -8.85
N ALA A 20 6.95 -15.17 -8.51
CA ALA A 20 8.12 -15.17 -9.39
C ALA A 20 8.51 -13.87 -10.16
N MET A 21 9.73 -13.41 -9.84
CA MET A 21 10.82 -13.02 -10.76
C MET A 21 11.33 -11.57 -10.80
N LYS A 22 12.66 -11.54 -10.78
CA LYS A 22 13.61 -10.43 -10.89
C LYS A 22 14.06 -10.30 -12.35
N GLN A 23 14.40 -9.07 -12.74
CA GLN A 23 15.18 -8.60 -13.90
C GLN A 23 14.52 -8.59 -15.29
N ALA A 24 14.23 -7.38 -15.80
CA ALA A 24 14.96 -6.74 -16.91
C ALA A 24 14.30 -5.38 -17.27
N ALA A 25 15.11 -4.43 -17.73
CA ALA A 25 14.76 -3.05 -18.03
C ALA A 25 14.21 -2.85 -19.46
N GLU A 26 13.49 -1.73 -19.65
CA GLU A 26 13.24 -0.99 -20.91
C GLU A 26 12.09 -1.36 -21.87
N THR A 27 11.09 -2.16 -21.47
CA THR A 27 9.79 -2.18 -22.18
C THR A 27 8.63 -2.30 -21.18
N HIS A 28 7.54 -1.53 -21.36
CA HIS A 28 6.40 -1.48 -20.43
C HIS A 28 5.89 -2.90 -20.07
N PRO A 29 5.98 -3.33 -18.80
CA PRO A 29 5.75 -4.71 -18.42
C PRO A 29 4.26 -4.98 -18.20
N SER A 30 3.50 -5.20 -19.28
CA SER A 30 2.13 -5.75 -19.17
C SER A 30 2.09 -7.28 -19.03
N GLU A 31 3.19 -7.92 -18.61
CA GLU A 31 3.21 -9.36 -18.32
C GLU A 31 2.78 -9.71 -16.87
N SER A 32 2.51 -8.71 -16.01
CA SER A 32 2.13 -8.91 -14.60
C SER A 32 0.64 -9.18 -14.34
N GLY A 33 -0.21 -9.14 -15.37
CA GLY A 33 -1.67 -9.35 -15.24
C GLY A 33 -2.44 -8.23 -14.54
N ALA A 34 -1.78 -7.40 -13.73
CA ALA A 34 -2.39 -6.25 -13.07
C ALA A 34 -2.64 -5.10 -14.07
N GLN A 35 -3.85 -4.54 -14.02
CA GLN A 35 -4.26 -3.39 -14.85
C GLN A 35 -4.01 -2.08 -14.10
N PRO A 36 -3.68 -0.97 -14.80
CA PRO A 36 -3.50 0.32 -14.14
C PRO A 36 -4.80 0.80 -13.48
N GLN A 37 -4.65 1.58 -12.41
CA GLN A 37 -5.76 2.25 -11.74
C GLN A 37 -5.96 3.63 -12.35
N ARG A 38 -7.22 4.07 -12.46
CA ARG A 38 -7.57 5.38 -13.02
C ARG A 38 -7.71 6.40 -11.90
N LEU A 39 -6.83 7.39 -11.90
CA LEU A 39 -6.77 8.43 -10.91
C LEU A 39 -7.27 9.75 -11.51
N ILE A 40 -8.25 10.37 -10.85
CA ILE A 40 -8.76 11.69 -11.23
C ILE A 40 -7.98 12.75 -10.44
N LEU A 41 -7.26 13.61 -11.14
CA LEU A 41 -6.50 14.73 -10.57
C LEU A 41 -7.42 15.91 -10.22
N ASP A 42 -6.88 16.88 -9.49
CA ASP A 42 -7.65 18.05 -9.00
C ASP A 42 -8.16 18.96 -10.13
N ASP A 43 -7.50 18.94 -11.29
CA ASP A 43 -7.92 19.63 -12.51
C ASP A 43 -8.97 18.85 -13.34
N GLY A 44 -9.36 17.67 -12.86
CA GLY A 44 -10.30 16.78 -13.54
C GLY A 44 -9.68 15.87 -14.60
N GLU A 45 -8.38 15.96 -14.85
CA GLU A 45 -7.69 15.02 -15.73
C GLU A 45 -7.71 13.61 -15.13
N THR A 46 -7.88 12.59 -15.98
CA THR A 46 -7.76 11.19 -15.58
C THR A 46 -6.44 10.63 -16.08
N VAL A 47 -5.61 10.17 -15.15
CA VAL A 47 -4.32 9.52 -15.45
C VAL A 47 -4.38 8.04 -15.08
N GLU A 48 -3.69 7.21 -15.87
CA GLU A 48 -3.50 5.79 -15.57
C GLU A 48 -2.21 5.61 -14.76
N VAL A 49 -2.34 5.02 -13.57
CA VAL A 49 -1.21 4.78 -12.67
C VAL A 49 -0.96 3.28 -12.59
N TRP A 50 0.25 2.88 -12.96
CA TRP A 50 0.65 1.46 -13.00
C TRP A 50 1.06 0.94 -11.59
N PRO A 51 1.00 -0.38 -11.36
CA PRO A 51 1.30 -0.99 -10.05
C PRO A 51 2.63 -0.59 -9.44
N GLU A 52 3.65 -0.33 -10.27
CA GLU A 52 4.97 0.15 -9.87
C GLU A 52 4.92 1.50 -9.15
N GLN A 53 3.80 2.22 -9.24
CA GLN A 53 3.57 3.52 -8.62
C GLN A 53 2.48 3.50 -7.53
N TRP A 54 2.06 2.31 -7.07
CA TRP A 54 1.07 2.15 -6.00
C TRP A 54 1.71 2.06 -4.61
N GLY A 55 2.87 2.68 -4.43
CA GLY A 55 3.62 2.62 -3.20
C GLY A 55 3.00 3.42 -2.05
N ILE A 56 3.23 2.95 -0.83
CA ILE A 56 2.98 3.65 0.43
C ILE A 56 4.28 3.70 1.24
N SER A 57 4.62 4.86 1.81
CA SER A 57 5.83 4.98 2.63
C SER A 57 5.64 4.36 4.02
N MET A 58 6.74 3.98 4.67
CA MET A 58 6.67 3.50 6.06
C MET A 58 6.09 4.51 7.05
N ALA A 59 6.33 5.81 6.82
CA ALA A 59 5.70 6.87 7.61
C ALA A 59 4.16 6.83 7.45
N GLN A 60 3.66 6.68 6.22
CA GLN A 60 2.22 6.55 5.95
C GLN A 60 1.64 5.26 6.55
N CYS A 61 2.37 4.14 6.56
CA CYS A 61 1.93 2.93 7.26
C CYS A 61 1.81 3.13 8.78
N LYS A 62 2.76 3.87 9.38
CA LYS A 62 2.74 4.20 10.80
C LYS A 62 1.58 5.12 11.15
N ASP A 63 1.37 6.16 10.35
CA ASP A 63 0.27 7.10 10.52
C ASP A 63 -1.08 6.38 10.36
N PHE A 64 -1.21 5.50 9.36
CA PHE A 64 -2.37 4.63 9.17
C PHE A 64 -2.69 3.78 10.40
N LEU A 65 -1.69 3.07 10.95
CA LEU A 65 -1.90 2.25 12.13
C LEU A 65 -2.26 3.09 13.36
N ALA A 66 -1.62 4.24 13.53
CA ALA A 66 -1.92 5.16 14.63
C ALA A 66 -3.37 5.67 14.55
N GLU A 67 -3.85 5.99 13.34
CA GLU A 67 -5.24 6.40 13.10
C GLU A 67 -6.20 5.24 13.40
N CYS A 68 -5.91 4.02 12.95
CA CYS A 68 -6.69 2.83 13.29
C CYS A 68 -6.76 2.61 14.81
N ARG A 69 -5.63 2.69 15.53
CA ARG A 69 -5.55 2.54 16.99
C ARG A 69 -6.27 3.64 17.77
N SER A 70 -6.48 4.81 17.16
CA SER A 70 -7.23 5.91 17.77
C SER A 70 -8.75 5.68 17.78
N ASP A 71 -9.24 4.77 16.93
CA ASP A 71 -10.63 4.35 16.92
C ASP A 71 -10.95 3.53 18.17
N LYS A 72 -12.05 3.88 18.85
CA LYS A 72 -12.54 3.14 20.02
C LYS A 72 -12.95 1.71 19.70
N ALA A 73 -13.26 1.42 18.43
CA ALA A 73 -13.57 0.08 17.96
C ALA A 73 -12.32 -0.76 17.66
N TRP A 74 -11.11 -0.20 17.77
CA TRP A 74 -9.88 -0.96 17.58
C TRP A 74 -9.75 -2.09 18.60
N SER A 75 -9.19 -3.21 18.15
CA SER A 75 -8.80 -4.33 19.00
C SER A 75 -7.39 -4.76 18.62
N GLU A 76 -6.52 -4.98 19.63
CA GLU A 76 -5.18 -5.55 19.40
C GLU A 76 -5.22 -6.97 18.79
N GLY A 77 -6.39 -7.63 18.81
CA GLY A 77 -6.60 -8.91 18.15
C GLY A 77 -7.00 -8.82 16.68
N TYR A 78 -7.10 -7.62 16.09
CA TYR A 78 -7.47 -7.46 14.68
C TYR A 78 -6.46 -8.08 13.73
N THR A 79 -6.99 -8.80 12.76
CA THR A 79 -6.23 -9.35 11.63
C THR A 79 -6.07 -8.30 10.53
N LEU A 80 -5.19 -8.54 9.56
CA LEU A 80 -5.11 -7.66 8.39
C LEU A 80 -6.43 -7.65 7.59
N ARG A 81 -7.18 -8.75 7.56
CA ARG A 81 -8.54 -8.77 7.02
C ARG A 81 -9.45 -7.79 7.75
N ASP A 82 -9.46 -7.81 9.08
CA ASP A 82 -10.27 -6.87 9.87
C ASP A 82 -9.90 -5.42 9.57
N VAL A 83 -8.60 -5.13 9.48
CA VAL A 83 -8.11 -3.79 9.14
C VAL A 83 -8.59 -3.32 7.78
N VAL A 84 -8.56 -4.22 6.79
CA VAL A 84 -9.03 -3.93 5.43
C VAL A 84 -10.53 -3.64 5.42
N ASP A 85 -11.33 -4.51 6.04
CA ASP A 85 -12.78 -4.41 6.03
C ASP A 85 -13.28 -3.19 6.83
N LYS A 86 -12.62 -2.85 7.94
CA LYS A 86 -13.05 -1.79 8.86
C LYS A 86 -12.51 -0.40 8.51
N TYR A 87 -11.34 -0.32 7.88
CA TYR A 87 -10.66 0.96 7.62
C TYR A 87 -10.40 1.18 6.13
N VAL A 88 -9.64 0.30 5.48
CA VAL A 88 -9.19 0.52 4.09
C VAL A 88 -10.37 0.64 3.13
N VAL A 89 -11.32 -0.31 3.16
CA VAL A 89 -12.50 -0.30 2.28
C VAL A 89 -13.38 0.93 2.55
N PRO A 90 -13.78 1.24 3.79
CA PRO A 90 -14.54 2.46 4.07
C PRO A 90 -13.84 3.76 3.65
N TRP A 91 -12.53 3.88 3.85
CA TRP A 91 -11.77 5.11 3.54
C TRP A 91 -11.57 5.32 2.04
N THR A 92 -11.58 4.24 1.27
CA THR A 92 -11.45 4.28 -0.20
C THR A 92 -12.78 4.17 -0.94
N ALA A 93 -13.90 4.02 -0.21
CA ALA A 93 -15.22 3.90 -0.78
C ALA A 93 -15.57 5.09 -1.69
N GLY A 94 -15.97 4.80 -2.93
CA GLY A 94 -16.33 5.82 -3.92
C GLY A 94 -15.16 6.63 -4.49
N LYS A 95 -13.90 6.32 -4.13
CA LYS A 95 -12.71 7.04 -4.64
C LYS A 95 -12.16 6.49 -5.95
N GLY A 96 -12.51 5.25 -6.30
CA GLY A 96 -12.08 4.57 -7.52
C GLY A 96 -10.63 4.11 -7.53
N VAL A 97 -9.92 4.23 -6.41
CA VAL A 97 -8.49 3.88 -6.25
C VAL A 97 -8.24 3.28 -4.88
N GLY A 98 -7.19 2.46 -4.76
CA GLY A 98 -6.71 1.91 -3.49
C GLY A 98 -6.11 2.97 -2.56
N TYR A 99 -5.87 2.59 -1.29
CA TYR A 99 -5.48 3.52 -0.23
C TYR A 99 -4.16 4.24 -0.51
N ALA A 100 -3.12 3.53 -0.97
CA ALA A 100 -1.84 4.12 -1.29
C ALA A 100 -1.96 5.25 -2.35
N LEU A 101 -2.69 5.01 -3.44
CA LEU A 101 -2.97 6.04 -4.44
C LEU A 101 -3.87 7.15 -3.91
N HIS A 102 -4.81 6.83 -3.02
CA HIS A 102 -5.64 7.84 -2.38
C HIS A 102 -4.82 8.83 -1.54
N MET A 103 -3.80 8.34 -0.84
CA MET A 103 -2.88 9.18 -0.06
C MET A 103 -1.90 9.96 -0.96
N ASN A 104 -1.62 9.42 -2.15
CA ASN A 104 -0.58 9.91 -3.05
C ASN A 104 -1.13 10.49 -4.37
N ARG A 105 -2.39 11.00 -4.40
CA ARG A 105 -3.07 11.39 -5.66
C ARG A 105 -2.28 12.40 -6.50
N GLY A 106 -1.57 13.34 -5.88
CA GLY A 106 -0.75 14.30 -6.61
C GLY A 106 0.60 13.73 -7.08
N HIS A 107 1.15 12.77 -6.34
CA HIS A 107 2.50 12.25 -6.53
C HIS A 107 2.56 10.75 -6.19
N PRO A 108 2.09 9.86 -7.09
CA PRO A 108 2.20 8.41 -6.91
C PRO A 108 3.63 8.00 -6.57
N LEU A 109 3.78 7.07 -5.63
CA LEU A 109 5.09 6.67 -5.12
C LEU A 109 5.56 5.38 -5.79
N GLU A 110 6.81 5.38 -6.24
CA GLU A 110 7.46 4.19 -6.79
C GLU A 110 7.62 3.10 -5.72
N VAL A 111 7.26 1.88 -6.06
CA VAL A 111 7.41 0.68 -5.24
C VAL A 111 8.84 0.17 -5.37
N ASN A 112 9.54 0.01 -4.23
CA ASN A 112 10.86 -0.63 -4.20
C ASN A 112 10.88 -1.94 -3.38
N ILE A 113 9.85 -2.20 -2.59
CA ILE A 113 9.69 -3.42 -1.79
C ILE A 113 8.25 -3.92 -1.91
N MET A 114 8.09 -5.20 -2.22
CA MET A 114 6.82 -5.92 -2.11
C MET A 114 6.82 -6.77 -0.86
N VAL A 115 5.76 -6.67 -0.06
CA VAL A 115 5.56 -7.49 1.14
C VAL A 115 4.37 -8.42 0.89
N SER A 116 4.59 -9.72 1.05
CA SER A 116 3.53 -10.71 1.05
C SER A 116 3.15 -11.05 2.49
N HIS A 117 1.86 -11.20 2.75
CA HIS A 117 1.32 -11.42 4.10
C HIS A 117 0.14 -12.40 4.09
N ALA A 118 -0.25 -12.91 5.26
CA ALA A 118 -1.49 -13.68 5.41
C ALA A 118 -2.67 -12.76 5.75
N TRP A 119 -3.89 -13.15 5.37
CA TRP A 119 -5.09 -12.37 5.72
C TRP A 119 -5.40 -12.38 7.21
N ASP A 120 -5.16 -13.53 7.85
CA ASP A 120 -5.59 -13.78 9.23
C ASP A 120 -4.41 -13.66 10.23
N GLU A 121 -3.30 -13.03 9.83
CA GLU A 121 -2.22 -12.66 10.76
C GLU A 121 -2.58 -11.40 11.55
N ASN A 122 -1.97 -11.23 12.72
CA ASN A 122 -2.21 -10.06 13.57
C ASN A 122 -1.70 -8.77 12.91
N ALA A 123 -2.57 -7.78 12.76
CA ALA A 123 -2.23 -6.54 12.07
C ALA A 123 -1.20 -5.71 12.84
N GLY A 124 -1.36 -5.59 14.16
CA GLY A 124 -0.43 -4.82 15.00
C GLY A 124 0.99 -5.37 14.92
N GLU A 125 1.14 -6.69 15.11
CA GLU A 125 2.43 -7.36 15.01
C GLU A 125 3.05 -7.24 13.61
N PHE A 126 2.24 -7.33 12.55
CA PHE A 126 2.69 -7.15 11.18
C PHE A 126 3.30 -5.75 10.95
N PHE A 127 2.57 -4.69 11.32
CA PHE A 127 3.07 -3.32 11.14
C PHE A 127 4.28 -3.03 12.04
N ASP A 128 4.30 -3.54 13.28
CA ASP A 128 5.45 -3.41 14.18
C ASP A 128 6.68 -4.16 13.64
N ALA A 129 6.49 -5.28 12.92
CA ALA A 129 7.57 -6.00 12.25
C ALA A 129 8.08 -5.25 11.01
N LEU A 130 7.19 -4.62 10.24
CA LEU A 130 7.59 -3.77 9.11
C LEU A 130 8.41 -2.57 9.57
N GLU A 131 7.98 -1.88 10.64
CA GLU A 131 8.70 -0.72 11.17
C GLU A 131 10.14 -1.08 11.57
N ARG A 132 10.32 -2.21 12.26
CA ARG A 132 11.65 -2.68 12.68
C ARG A 132 12.55 -3.06 11.50
N THR A 133 11.99 -3.67 10.46
CA THR A 133 12.77 -4.21 9.33
C THR A 133 13.31 -3.12 8.41
N VAL A 134 12.65 -1.97 8.37
CA VAL A 134 12.87 -0.94 7.34
C VAL A 134 13.61 0.29 7.89
N MET A 135 13.75 0.40 9.21
CA MET A 135 14.52 1.45 9.88
C MET A 135 15.99 1.08 10.16
N ASP A 136 16.40 -0.15 9.84
CA ASP A 136 17.80 -0.63 9.89
C ASP A 136 18.49 -0.49 8.52
#